data_AF-A0AAU3PWN1-F1
#
_entry.id   AF-A0AAU3PWN1-F1
#
_cell.length_a   1.000
_cell.length_b   1.000
_cell.length_c   1.000
_cell.angle_alpha   90.00
_cell.angle_beta   90.00
_cell.angle_gamma   90.00
#
_symmetry.space_group_name_H-M   'P 1'
#
loop_
_entity.id
_entity.type
_entity.pdbx_description
1 polymer ?
#
loop_
_entity_poly.entity_id
_entity_poly.type
_entity_poly.pdbx_seq_one_letter_code
_entity_poly.pdbx_strand_id
1 'polypeptide(L)'
;MDGTRDFTVDTDELDQLVARANGFIGFLAESLDGINHRIAAIQQNWHGQAAIAQEEAFREWAIGAAEVVEGITAMHTAVVTARDAYNTAAEMNLRMSGG
;
A
#
# COMPACT_ATOMS: atom_id res chain seq x y z
N MET A 1 -17.43 27.93 27.90
CA MET A 1 -17.41 26.58 27.32
C MET A 1 -16.17 26.52 26.47
N ASP A 2 -15.11 25.98 27.04
CA ASP A 2 -13.83 25.76 26.37
C ASP A 2 -13.84 24.30 25.90
N GLY A 3 -13.57 24.04 24.62
CA GLY A 3 -13.73 22.70 24.09
C GLY A 3 -13.70 22.51 22.59
N THR A 4 -13.46 23.54 21.78
CA THR A 4 -13.02 23.29 20.40
C THR A 4 -11.55 22.93 20.48
N ARG A 5 -11.27 21.63 20.71
CA ARG A 5 -9.93 21.10 20.46
C ARG A 5 -9.69 21.33 18.98
N ASP A 6 -8.92 22.36 18.66
CA ASP A 6 -8.51 22.67 17.31
C ASP A 6 -7.65 21.47 16.87
N PHE A 7 -8.28 20.56 16.13
CA PHE A 7 -7.61 19.37 15.63
C PHE A 7 -6.83 19.80 14.40
N THR A 8 -5.66 20.40 14.63
CA THR A 8 -4.72 20.74 13.56
C THR A 8 -4.07 19.45 13.09
N VAL A 9 -4.58 18.90 12.00
CA VAL A 9 -3.91 17.82 11.28
C VAL A 9 -2.64 18.40 10.64
N ASP A 10 -1.50 17.76 10.91
CA ASP A 10 -0.28 18.01 10.18
C ASP A 10 -0.43 17.40 8.77
N THR A 11 -0.71 18.26 7.79
CA THR A 11 -0.90 17.87 6.39
C THR A 11 0.39 17.37 5.75
N ASP A 12 1.55 17.83 6.24
CA ASP A 12 2.86 17.42 5.73
C ASP A 12 3.19 15.99 6.16
N GLU A 13 2.82 15.61 7.39
CA GLU A 13 2.97 14.23 7.87
C GLU A 13 2.10 13.25 7.07
N LEU A 14 0.88 13.67 6.71
CA LEU A 14 -0.01 12.87 5.85
C LEU A 14 0.55 12.71 4.43
N ASP A 15 1.09 13.77 3.83
CA ASP A 15 1.73 13.69 2.51
C ASP A 15 2.95 12.75 2.52
N GLN A 16 3.76 12.80 3.58
CA GLN A 16 4.88 11.87 3.75
C GLN A 16 4.41 10.42 3.93
N LEU A 17 3.30 10.19 4.61
CA LEU A 17 2.73 8.84 4.78
C LEU A 17 2.24 8.29 3.44
N VAL A 18 1.53 9.10 2.64
CA VAL A 18 1.07 8.73 1.29
C VAL A 18 2.27 8.36 0.41
N ALA A 19 3.31 9.20 0.37
CA ALA A 19 4.49 8.96 -0.44
C ALA A 19 5.21 7.65 -0.06
N ARG A 20 5.37 7.39 1.25
CA ARG A 20 5.98 6.15 1.75
C ARG A 20 5.15 4.92 1.39
N ALA A 21 3.84 4.98 1.54
CA ALA A 21 2.94 3.87 1.19
C ALA A 21 2.99 3.56 -0.31
N ASN A 22 2.98 4.58 -1.16
CA ASN A 22 3.11 4.38 -2.61
C ASN A 22 4.46 3.75 -2.99
N GLY A 23 5.57 4.21 -2.39
CA GLY A 23 6.89 3.62 -2.60
C GLY A 23 6.96 2.15 -2.16
N PHE A 24 6.32 1.81 -1.04
CA PHE A 24 6.26 0.44 -0.54
C PHE A 24 5.46 -0.49 -1.46
N ILE A 25 4.34 -0.02 -2.02
CA ILE A 25 3.55 -0.78 -3.01
C ILE A 25 4.41 -1.11 -4.23
N GLY A 26 5.16 -0.13 -4.76
CA GLY A 26 6.07 -0.35 -5.88
C GLY A 26 7.15 -1.38 -5.55
N PHE A 27 7.82 -1.23 -4.40
CA PHE A 27 8.83 -2.18 -3.93
C PHE A 27 8.29 -3.61 -3.79
N LEU A 28 7.07 -3.76 -3.25
CA LEU A 28 6.42 -5.06 -3.12
C LEU A 28 6.14 -5.69 -4.48
N ALA A 29 5.59 -4.92 -5.43
CA ALA A 29 5.29 -5.41 -6.77
C ALA A 29 6.56 -5.92 -7.49
N GLU A 30 7.64 -5.13 -7.46
CA GLU A 30 8.94 -5.51 -8.03
C GLU A 30 9.52 -6.76 -7.36
N SER A 31 9.41 -6.85 -6.03
CA SER A 31 9.91 -8.00 -5.28
C SER A 31 9.17 -9.29 -5.64
N LEU A 32 7.84 -9.23 -5.76
CA LEU A 32 7.02 -10.37 -6.14
C LEU A 32 7.31 -10.82 -7.57
N ASP A 33 7.45 -9.89 -8.51
CA ASP A 33 7.84 -10.22 -9.89
C ASP A 33 9.23 -10.86 -9.95
N GLY A 34 10.18 -10.37 -9.15
CA GLY A 34 11.51 -10.95 -9.03
C GLY A 34 11.49 -12.38 -8.46
N ILE A 35 10.62 -12.66 -7.49
CA ILE A 35 10.45 -14.03 -6.95
C ILE A 35 9.83 -14.94 -8.01
N ASN A 36 8.78 -14.49 -8.71
CA ASN A 36 8.13 -15.25 -9.78
C ASN A 36 9.12 -15.66 -10.87
N HIS A 37 9.94 -14.73 -11.34
CA HIS A 37 10.98 -15.00 -12.34
C HIS A 37 11.99 -16.05 -11.86
N ARG A 38 12.45 -15.95 -10.60
CA ARG A 38 13.42 -16.90 -10.04
C ARG A 38 12.83 -18.30 -9.89
N ILE A 39 11.60 -18.42 -9.41
CA ILE A 39 10.92 -19.71 -9.30
C ILE A 39 10.69 -20.33 -10.68
N ALA A 40 10.23 -19.55 -11.65
CA ALA A 40 10.06 -20.01 -13.03
C ALA A 40 11.37 -20.55 -13.62
N ALA A 41 12.50 -19.88 -13.37
CA ALA A 41 13.82 -20.32 -13.83
C ALA A 41 14.28 -21.62 -13.15
N ILE A 42 14.06 -21.78 -11.85
CA ILE A 42 14.40 -23.01 -11.11
C ILE A 42 13.58 -24.20 -11.62
N GLN A 43 12.28 -23.99 -11.84
CA GLN A 43 11.35 -25.03 -12.29
C GLN A 43 11.66 -25.58 -13.70
N GLN A 44 12.43 -24.87 -14.52
CA GLN A 44 12.85 -25.38 -15.84
C GLN A 44 13.69 -26.67 -15.76
N ASN A 45 14.48 -26.81 -14.70
CA ASN A 45 15.44 -27.92 -14.57
C ASN A 45 15.21 -28.76 -13.31
N TRP A 46 14.23 -28.39 -12.48
CA TRP A 46 13.88 -29.11 -11.27
C TRP A 46 12.64 -29.97 -11.52
N HIS A 47 12.78 -31.28 -11.31
CA HIS A 47 11.73 -32.25 -11.60
C HIS A 47 11.55 -33.25 -10.45
N GLY A 48 10.43 -33.97 -10.49
CA GLY A 48 10.06 -34.98 -9.50
C GLY A 48 9.07 -34.47 -8.47
N GLN A 49 8.73 -35.31 -7.50
CA GLN A 49 7.65 -35.03 -6.53
C GLN A 49 7.87 -33.76 -5.72
N ALA A 50 9.13 -33.45 -5.37
CA ALA A 50 9.45 -32.23 -4.64
C ALA A 50 9.20 -30.95 -5.48
N ALA A 51 9.47 -31.01 -6.79
CA ALA A 51 9.22 -29.88 -7.69
C ALA A 51 7.72 -29.60 -7.82
N ILE A 52 6.90 -30.65 -7.93
CA ILE A 52 5.44 -30.57 -7.96
C ILE A 52 4.89 -29.97 -6.66
N ALA A 53 5.34 -30.47 -5.50
CA ALA A 53 4.91 -29.98 -4.20
C ALA A 53 5.30 -28.51 -3.99
N GLN A 54 6.47 -28.09 -4.48
CA GLN A 54 6.88 -26.69 -4.42
C GLN A 54 6.05 -25.80 -5.35
N GLU A 55 5.72 -26.25 -6.56
CA GLU A 55 4.88 -25.49 -7.50
C GLU A 55 3.48 -25.25 -6.91
N GLU A 56 2.91 -26.26 -6.24
CA GLU A 56 1.63 -26.15 -5.54
C GLU A 56 1.71 -25.15 -4.37
N ALA A 57 2.71 -25.31 -3.49
CA ALA A 57 2.92 -24.38 -2.38
C ALA A 57 3.18 -22.94 -2.87
N PHE A 58 3.88 -22.78 -4.00
CA PHE A 58 4.14 -21.48 -4.59
C PHE A 58 2.89 -20.83 -5.17
N ARG A 59 1.98 -21.61 -5.77
CA ARG A 59 0.68 -21.10 -6.23
C ARG A 59 -0.13 -20.56 -5.06
N GLU A 60 -0.21 -21.29 -3.95
CA GLU A 60 -0.91 -20.82 -2.75
C GLU A 60 -0.28 -19.55 -2.18
N TRP A 61 1.05 -19.53 -2.07
CA TRP A 61 1.79 -18.34 -1.65
C TRP A 61 1.53 -17.13 -2.55
N ALA A 62 1.49 -17.31 -3.87
CA ALA A 62 1.27 -16.24 -4.83
C ALA A 62 -0.12 -15.61 -4.70
N ILE A 63 -1.14 -16.42 -4.37
CA ILE A 63 -2.49 -15.93 -4.06
C ILE A 63 -2.45 -15.03 -2.82
N GLY A 64 -1.86 -15.50 -1.73
CA GLY A 64 -1.73 -14.69 -0.51
C GLY A 64 -0.90 -13.42 -0.71
N ALA A 65 0.14 -13.48 -1.54
CA ALA A 65 0.93 -12.30 -1.90
C ALA A 65 0.09 -11.25 -2.67
N ALA A 66 -0.79 -11.70 -3.58
CA ALA A 66 -1.70 -10.82 -4.29
C ALA A 66 -2.71 -10.15 -3.34
N GLU A 67 -3.27 -10.91 -2.39
CA GLU A 67 -4.19 -10.38 -1.37
C GLU A 67 -3.52 -9.30 -0.50
N VAL A 68 -2.25 -9.50 -0.14
CA VAL A 68 -1.48 -8.49 0.61
C VAL A 68 -1.30 -7.21 -0.19
N VAL A 69 -0.94 -7.31 -1.47
CA VAL A 69 -0.80 -6.12 -2.35
C VAL A 69 -2.13 -5.38 -2.50
N GLU A 70 -3.23 -6.11 -2.68
CA GLU A 70 -4.57 -5.53 -2.76
C GLU A 70 -4.92 -4.78 -1.47
N GLY A 71 -4.73 -5.41 -0.31
CA GLY A 71 -5.02 -4.82 0.99
C GLY A 71 -4.22 -3.53 1.24
N ILE A 72 -2.92 -3.53 0.93
CA ILE A 72 -2.07 -2.35 1.09
C ILE A 72 -2.49 -1.23 0.11
N THR A 73 -2.87 -1.59 -1.12
CA THR A 73 -3.36 -0.62 -2.11
C THR A 73 -4.68 0.02 -1.67
N ALA A 74 -5.58 -0.77 -1.08
CA ALA A 74 -6.82 -0.29 -0.49
C ALA A 74 -6.55 0.66 0.69
N MET A 75 -5.62 0.30 1.60
CA MET A 75 -5.18 1.18 2.69
C MET A 75 -4.60 2.50 2.16
N HIS A 76 -3.73 2.45 1.16
CA HIS A 76 -3.17 3.65 0.54
C HIS A 76 -4.27 4.56 -0.03
N THR A 77 -5.25 3.98 -0.73
CA THR A 77 -6.40 4.73 -1.27
C THR A 77 -7.21 5.41 -0.17
N ALA A 78 -7.43 4.72 0.95
CA ALA A 78 -8.12 5.29 2.10
C ALA A 78 -7.33 6.46 2.73
N VAL A 79 -6.01 6.36 2.84
CA VAL A 79 -5.15 7.45 3.33
C VAL A 79 -5.20 8.66 2.39
N VAL A 80 -5.12 8.45 1.07
CA VAL A 80 -5.23 9.54 0.08
C VAL A 80 -6.58 10.24 0.20
N THR A 81 -7.67 9.47 0.35
CA THR A 81 -9.03 10.02 0.51
C THR A 81 -9.14 10.86 1.79
N ALA A 82 -8.58 10.37 2.91
CA ALA A 82 -8.56 11.11 4.16
C ALA A 82 -7.76 12.41 4.05
N ARG A 83 -6.58 12.37 3.42
CA ARG A 83 -5.74 13.54 3.14
C ARG A 83 -6.50 14.59 2.33
N ASP A 84 -7.17 14.21 1.24
CA ASP A 84 -7.92 15.14 0.40
C ASP A 84 -9.05 15.82 1.16
N ALA A 85 -9.75 15.08 2.03
CA ALA A 85 -10.78 15.63 2.90
C ALA A 85 -10.21 16.66 3.91
N TYR A 86 -9.06 16.37 4.53
CA TYR A 86 -8.40 17.29 5.46
C TYR A 86 -7.93 18.57 4.76
N ASN A 87 -7.31 18.46 3.59
CA ASN A 87 -6.86 19.62 2.82
C ASN A 87 -8.05 20.52 2.43
N THR A 88 -9.15 19.90 1.97
CA THR A 88 -10.38 20.64 1.63
C THR A 88 -10.96 21.39 2.83
N ALA A 89 -10.98 20.76 4.01
CA ALA A 89 -11.46 21.38 5.24
C ALA A 89 -10.57 22.55 5.68
N ALA A 90 -9.24 22.39 5.61
CA ALA A 90 -8.28 23.45 5.93
C ALA A 90 -8.46 24.66 5.01
N GLU A 91 -8.59 24.46 3.70
CA GLU A 91 -8.82 25.53 2.72
C GLU A 91 -10.14 26.28 2.96
N MET A 92 -11.21 25.57 3.33
CA MET A 92 -12.49 26.19 3.68
C MET A 92 -12.38 27.06 4.93
N ASN A 93 -11.72 26.56 5.97
CA ASN A 93 -11.52 27.30 7.22
C ASN A 93 -10.68 28.56 7.00
N LEU A 94 -9.60 28.47 6.21
CA LEU A 94 -8.78 29.62 5.85
C LEU A 94 -9.61 30.70 5.12
N ARG A 95 -10.43 30.30 4.14
CA ARG A 95 -11.34 31.22 3.42
C ARG A 95 -12.36 31.90 4.33
N MET A 96 -12.90 31.18 5.33
CA MET A 96 -13.86 31.75 6.28
C MET A 96 -13.21 32.67 7.32
N SER A 97 -11.95 32.40 7.71
CA SER A 97 -11.22 33.20 8.71
C SER A 97 -10.55 34.46 8.16
N GLY A 98 -10.33 34.52 6.85
CA GLY A 98 -9.74 35.67 6.15
C GLY A 98 -10.74 36.65 5.54
N GLY A 99 -12.05 36.46 5.78
CA GLY A 99 -13.15 37.32 5.33
C GLY A 99 -13.79 38.12 6.45
#